data_AF-A0A2N3BAQ6-F1
#
_entry.id   AF-A0A2N3BAQ6-F1
#
_cell.length_a   1.000
_cell.length_b   1.000
_cell.length_c   1.000
_cell.angle_alpha   90.00
_cell.angle_beta   90.00
_cell.angle_gamma   90.00
#
_symmetry.space_group_name_H-M   'P 1'
#
loop_
_entity.id
_entity.type
_entity.pdbx_description
1 polymer ?
#
loop_
_entity_poly.entity_id
_entity_poly.type
_entity_poly.pdbx_seq_one_letter_code
_entity_poly.pdbx_strand_id
1 'polypeptide(L)'
;MSEWAKQQACWNGMKGRTLNYDDDFETCLTLVETARTAKRDEKAKKAMTEGINAQSEVVTLGADFWKDLLAWGRERKRLTPKDQQILEVCASIPRRLPSDLQSRHALDALARMRDQGFGDG
;
A
#
# COMPACT_ATOMS: atom_id res chain seq x y z
N MET A 1 1.74 28.08 25.27
CA MET A 1 0.76 27.01 24.97
C MET A 1 -0.18 26.90 26.16
N SER A 2 -1.48 27.04 25.95
CA SER A 2 -2.48 27.32 27.00
C SER A 2 -2.59 26.20 28.05
N GLU A 3 -2.13 26.48 29.27
CA GLU A 3 -2.26 25.60 30.46
C GLU A 3 -3.72 25.36 30.88
N TRP A 4 -4.65 26.13 30.32
CA TRP A 4 -6.09 26.01 30.53
C TRP A 4 -6.71 24.71 29.99
N ALA A 5 -6.20 24.16 28.88
CA ALA A 5 -6.75 22.93 28.29
C ALA A 5 -6.49 21.66 29.15
N LYS A 6 -5.58 21.76 30.13
CA LYS A 6 -5.24 20.65 31.05
C LYS A 6 -6.10 20.64 32.31
N GLN A 7 -6.88 21.69 32.56
CA GLN A 7 -7.73 21.78 33.75
C GLN A 7 -9.06 21.06 33.53
N GLN A 8 -9.50 20.32 34.56
CA GLN A 8 -10.80 19.63 34.60
C GLN A 8 -11.99 20.56 34.27
N ALA A 9 -11.91 21.83 34.66
CA ALA A 9 -12.93 22.84 34.37
C ALA A 9 -13.14 23.08 32.86
N CYS A 10 -12.06 23.07 32.06
CA CYS A 10 -12.14 23.23 30.60
C CYS A 10 -12.84 22.02 29.96
N TRP A 11 -12.57 20.81 30.47
CA TRP A 11 -13.23 19.59 30.02
C TRP A 11 -14.70 19.54 30.38
N ASN A 12 -15.08 20.02 31.56
CA ASN A 12 -16.48 20.05 31.98
C ASN A 12 -17.29 21.06 31.15
N GLY A 13 -16.71 22.21 30.81
CA GLY A 13 -17.33 23.19 29.90
C GLY A 13 -17.48 22.69 28.46
N MET A 14 -16.59 21.81 28.00
CA MET A 14 -16.66 21.19 26.68
C MET A 14 -17.66 20.01 26.66
N LYS A 15 -17.66 19.15 27.68
CA LYS A 15 -18.59 18.01 27.81
C LYS A 15 -20.05 18.43 27.87
N GLY A 16 -20.34 19.62 28.40
CA GLY A 16 -21.70 20.17 28.47
C GLY A 16 -22.20 20.77 27.15
N ARG A 17 -21.39 20.82 26.08
CA ARG A 17 -21.82 21.36 24.79
C ARG A 17 -22.49 20.28 23.96
N THR A 18 -23.73 20.50 23.61
CA THR A 18 -24.43 19.74 22.58
C THR A 18 -23.89 20.16 21.22
N LEU A 19 -23.29 19.23 20.49
CA LEU A 19 -22.86 19.45 19.11
C LEU A 19 -24.04 19.13 18.20
N ASN A 20 -24.56 20.15 17.53
CA ASN A 20 -25.58 19.97 16.50
C ASN A 20 -24.85 19.80 15.17
N TYR A 21 -24.91 18.59 14.63
CA TYR A 21 -24.41 18.31 13.29
C TYR A 21 -25.54 18.53 12.29
N ASP A 22 -25.18 18.89 11.06
CA ASP A 22 -26.13 19.01 9.96
C ASP A 22 -26.61 17.62 9.52
N ASP A 23 -27.78 17.54 8.89
CA ASP A 23 -28.39 16.25 8.50
C ASP A 23 -27.51 15.46 7.52
N ASP A 24 -26.65 16.16 6.77
CA ASP A 24 -25.68 15.57 5.83
C ASP A 24 -24.43 14.98 6.49
N PHE A 25 -24.26 15.13 7.81
CA PHE A 25 -23.12 14.56 8.53
C PHE A 25 -23.10 13.03 8.49
N GLU A 26 -24.27 12.40 8.46
CA GLU A 26 -24.39 10.94 8.30
C GLU A 26 -23.86 10.46 6.95
N THR A 27 -23.97 11.28 5.90
CA THR A 27 -23.44 10.97 4.57
C THR A 27 -21.90 10.91 4.55
N CYS A 28 -21.24 11.58 5.48
CA CYS A 28 -19.78 11.52 5.66
C CYS A 28 -19.31 10.29 6.45
N LEU A 29 -20.22 9.57 7.11
CA LEU A 29 -19.92 8.41 7.95
C LEU A 29 -19.95 7.13 7.11
N THR A 30 -18.79 6.75 6.57
CA THR A 30 -18.63 5.40 6.01
C THR A 30 -18.39 4.41 7.13
N LEU A 31 -19.19 3.34 7.23
CA LEU A 31 -18.95 2.29 8.23
C LEU A 31 -17.54 1.72 8.04
N VAL A 32 -16.76 1.66 9.12
CA VAL A 32 -15.40 1.12 9.13
C VAL A 32 -15.34 -0.28 8.49
N GLU A 33 -16.40 -1.06 8.64
CA GLU A 33 -16.53 -2.37 8.01
C GLU A 33 -16.66 -2.28 6.48
N THR A 34 -17.51 -1.39 5.95
CA THR A 34 -17.65 -1.20 4.49
C THR A 34 -16.35 -0.74 3.81
N ALA A 35 -15.59 0.14 4.46
CA ALA A 35 -14.27 0.55 3.98
C ALA A 35 -13.25 -0.61 3.98
N ARG A 36 -13.32 -1.49 4.98
CA ARG A 36 -12.48 -2.71 5.04
C ARG A 36 -12.89 -3.73 3.97
N THR A 37 -14.18 -3.92 3.74
CA THR A 37 -14.68 -4.86 2.73
C THR A 37 -14.35 -4.39 1.32
N ALA A 38 -14.55 -3.10 1.01
CA ALA A 38 -14.17 -2.53 -0.29
C ALA A 38 -12.68 -2.70 -0.57
N LYS A 39 -11.82 -2.45 0.43
CA LYS A 39 -10.36 -2.67 0.29
C LYS A 39 -10.00 -4.14 0.08
N ARG A 40 -10.71 -5.06 0.75
CA ARG A 40 -10.50 -6.50 0.59
C ARG A 40 -10.96 -6.98 -0.78
N ASP A 41 -12.09 -6.49 -1.28
CA ASP A 41 -12.66 -6.86 -2.56
C ASP A 41 -11.84 -6.29 -3.73
N GLU A 42 -11.35 -5.06 -3.62
CA GLU A 42 -10.38 -4.49 -4.55
C GLU A 42 -9.09 -5.34 -4.60
N LYS A 43 -8.57 -5.75 -3.43
CA LYS A 43 -7.40 -6.61 -3.36
C LYS A 43 -7.66 -8.00 -3.97
N ALA A 44 -8.84 -8.57 -3.74
CA ALA A 44 -9.24 -9.86 -4.31
C ALA A 44 -9.43 -9.79 -5.83
N LYS A 45 -10.05 -8.72 -6.34
CA LYS A 45 -10.22 -8.48 -7.77
C LYS A 45 -8.88 -8.26 -8.48
N LYS A 46 -7.98 -7.45 -7.92
CA LYS A 46 -6.62 -7.31 -8.44
C LYS A 46 -5.88 -8.65 -8.47
N ALA A 47 -5.89 -9.40 -7.36
CA ALA A 47 -5.27 -10.71 -7.29
C ALA A 47 -5.83 -11.75 -8.28
N MET A 48 -7.13 -11.71 -8.58
CA MET A 48 -7.78 -12.60 -9.55
C MET A 48 -7.42 -12.24 -11.00
N THR A 49 -7.32 -10.95 -11.32
CA THR A 49 -7.04 -10.47 -12.68
C THR A 49 -5.55 -10.56 -13.02
N GLU A 50 -4.68 -10.37 -12.03
CA GLU A 50 -3.21 -10.38 -12.17
C GLU A 50 -2.63 -11.82 -12.07
N GLY A 51 -3.33 -12.73 -11.39
CA GLY A 51 -2.80 -14.07 -11.08
C GLY A 51 -2.60 -15.03 -12.26
N ILE A 52 -3.20 -14.77 -13.43
CA ILE A 52 -2.99 -15.61 -14.64
C ILE A 52 -1.78 -15.11 -15.45
N ASN A 53 -1.39 -13.84 -15.32
CA ASN A 53 -0.37 -13.20 -16.15
C ASN A 53 0.86 -12.70 -15.39
N ALA A 54 0.91 -12.84 -14.07
CA ALA A 54 1.96 -12.25 -13.23
C ALA A 54 3.38 -12.65 -13.65
N GLN A 55 3.64 -13.95 -13.88
CA GLN A 55 4.99 -14.41 -14.27
C GLN A 55 5.38 -13.88 -15.66
N SER A 56 4.43 -13.87 -16.61
CA SER A 56 4.63 -13.34 -17.95
C SER A 56 4.94 -11.84 -17.92
N GLU A 57 4.23 -11.08 -17.10
CA GLU A 57 4.48 -9.65 -16.91
C GLU A 57 5.87 -9.38 -16.30
N VAL A 58 6.24 -10.14 -15.27
CA VAL A 58 7.57 -10.04 -14.63
C VAL A 58 8.69 -10.35 -15.63
N VAL A 59 8.52 -11.36 -16.48
CA VAL A 59 9.47 -11.68 -17.55
C VAL A 59 9.51 -10.59 -18.61
N THR A 60 8.36 -10.02 -18.97
CA THR A 60 8.25 -8.94 -19.97
C THR A 60 8.94 -7.66 -19.52
N LEU A 61 8.82 -7.31 -18.23
CA LEU A 61 9.54 -6.18 -17.63
C LEU A 61 11.06 -6.39 -17.64
N GLY A 62 11.52 -7.63 -17.53
CA GLY A 62 12.91 -8.00 -17.73
C GLY A 62 13.83 -7.70 -16.55
N ALA A 63 15.01 -8.29 -16.57
CA ALA A 63 15.93 -8.29 -15.44
C ALA A 63 16.42 -6.89 -15.03
N ASP A 64 16.70 -6.01 -16.00
CA ASP A 64 17.26 -4.69 -15.72
C ASP A 64 16.25 -3.79 -15.01
N PHE A 65 14.98 -3.82 -15.42
CA PHE A 65 13.89 -3.14 -14.71
C PHE A 65 13.83 -3.54 -13.23
N TRP A 66 13.94 -4.85 -12.94
CA TRP A 66 13.91 -5.34 -11.56
C TRP A 66 15.16 -4.97 -10.75
N LYS A 67 16.33 -4.84 -11.40
CA LYS A 67 17.53 -4.30 -10.76
C LYS A 67 17.35 -2.85 -10.37
N ASP A 68 16.77 -2.04 -11.25
CA ASP A 68 16.52 -0.62 -11.01
C ASP A 68 15.52 -0.43 -9.86
N LEU A 69 14.42 -1.20 -9.87
CA LEU A 69 13.45 -1.22 -8.78
C LEU A 69 14.09 -1.62 -7.44
N LEU A 70 14.93 -2.66 -7.45
CA LEU A 70 15.64 -3.13 -6.26
C LEU A 70 16.61 -2.06 -5.73
N ALA A 71 17.36 -1.40 -6.61
CA ALA A 71 18.30 -0.34 -6.25
C ALA A 71 17.57 0.86 -5.65
N TRP A 72 16.52 1.35 -6.32
CA TRP A 72 15.70 2.46 -5.85
C TRP A 72 15.05 2.17 -4.49
N GLY A 73 14.50 0.96 -4.31
CA GLY A 73 13.88 0.54 -3.06
C GLY A 73 14.87 0.38 -1.91
N ARG A 74 16.11 -0.05 -2.20
CA ARG A 74 17.20 -0.15 -1.22
C ARG A 74 17.63 1.21 -0.73
N GLU A 75 17.88 2.14 -1.65
CA GLU A 75 18.29 3.51 -1.35
C GLU A 75 17.30 4.19 -0.39
N ARG A 76 15.99 4.01 -0.63
CA ARG A 76 14.92 4.62 0.15
C ARG A 76 14.48 3.82 1.38
N LYS A 77 15.12 2.67 1.65
CA LYS A 77 14.77 1.74 2.75
C LYS A 77 13.28 1.35 2.75
N ARG A 78 12.71 1.12 1.55
CA ARG A 78 11.28 0.79 1.35
C ARG A 78 11.00 -0.69 1.13
N LEU A 79 12.05 -1.52 1.21
CA LEU A 79 11.99 -2.95 0.95
C LEU A 79 12.05 -3.76 2.25
N THR A 80 11.11 -4.70 2.39
CA THR A 80 11.24 -5.77 3.40
C THR A 80 12.30 -6.80 2.95
N PRO A 81 12.84 -7.62 3.87
CA PRO A 81 13.77 -8.69 3.47
C PRO A 81 13.17 -9.65 2.43
N LYS A 82 11.86 -9.92 2.53
CA LYS A 82 11.12 -10.74 1.57
C LYS A 82 11.05 -10.07 0.19
N ASP A 83 10.79 -8.76 0.14
CA ASP A 83 10.78 -8.03 -1.12
C ASP A 83 12.16 -8.12 -1.79
N GLN A 84 13.25 -7.87 -1.05
CA GLN A 84 14.61 -7.94 -1.60
C GLN A 84 14.91 -9.31 -2.20
N GLN A 85 14.65 -10.38 -1.47
CA GLN A 85 14.89 -11.74 -1.93
C GLN A 85 14.13 -12.06 -3.23
N ILE A 86 12.88 -11.62 -3.34
CA ILE A 86 12.04 -11.90 -4.51
C ILE A 86 12.47 -11.04 -5.70
N LEU A 87 12.77 -9.76 -5.48
CA LEU A 87 13.26 -8.87 -6.53
C LEU A 87 14.63 -9.32 -7.06
N GLU A 88 15.51 -9.88 -6.23
CA GLU A 88 16.77 -10.50 -6.67
C GLU A 88 16.55 -11.71 -7.60
N VAL A 89 15.50 -12.49 -7.36
CA VAL A 89 15.10 -13.57 -8.29
C VAL A 89 14.64 -12.97 -9.62
N CYS A 90 13.81 -11.94 -9.60
CA CYS A 90 13.32 -11.28 -10.83
C CYS A 90 14.46 -10.60 -11.61
N ALA A 91 15.41 -10.00 -10.91
CA ALA A 91 16.64 -9.42 -11.47
C ALA A 91 17.61 -10.47 -12.06
N SER A 92 17.37 -11.75 -11.83
CA SER A 92 18.18 -12.87 -12.34
C SER A 92 17.60 -13.51 -13.63
N ILE A 93 16.53 -12.95 -14.20
CA ILE A 93 15.95 -13.42 -15.47
C ILE A 93 16.98 -13.23 -16.61
N PRO A 94 17.09 -14.17 -17.58
CA PRO A 94 16.32 -15.41 -17.73
C PRO A 94 16.90 -16.61 -16.97
N ARG A 95 18.07 -16.47 -16.32
CA ARG A 95 18.76 -17.59 -15.64
C ARG A 95 17.90 -18.24 -14.55
N ARG A 96 17.08 -17.45 -13.85
CA ARG A 96 16.14 -17.93 -12.85
C ARG A 96 14.79 -17.24 -13.03
N LEU A 97 13.74 -18.02 -13.22
CA LEU A 97 12.37 -17.51 -13.27
C LEU A 97 11.75 -17.53 -11.86
N PRO A 98 11.05 -16.46 -11.46
CA PRO A 98 10.29 -16.45 -10.22
C PRO A 98 9.08 -17.38 -10.33
N SER A 99 8.64 -17.98 -9.22
CA SER A 99 7.36 -18.70 -9.20
C SER A 99 6.17 -17.74 -9.36
N ASP A 100 4.98 -18.27 -9.62
CA ASP A 100 3.76 -17.47 -9.70
C ASP A 100 3.53 -16.62 -8.43
N LEU A 101 3.68 -17.23 -7.24
CA LEU A 101 3.57 -16.53 -5.97
C LEU A 101 4.63 -15.42 -5.81
N GLN A 102 5.87 -15.69 -6.24
CA GLN A 102 6.94 -14.68 -6.23
C GLN A 102 6.63 -13.54 -7.20
N SER A 103 6.07 -13.87 -8.37
CA SER A 103 5.72 -12.89 -9.40
C SER A 103 4.63 -11.94 -8.91
N ARG A 104 3.55 -12.47 -8.32
CA ARG A 104 2.50 -11.65 -7.68
C ARG A 104 3.07 -10.77 -6.58
N HIS A 105 3.93 -11.31 -5.73
CA HIS A 105 4.58 -10.54 -4.67
C HIS A 105 5.48 -9.41 -5.23
N ALA A 106 6.19 -9.66 -6.34
CA ALA A 106 7.02 -8.66 -7.01
C ALA A 106 6.18 -7.52 -7.61
N LEU A 107 5.04 -7.85 -8.24
CA LEU A 107 4.11 -6.86 -8.78
C LEU A 107 3.44 -6.05 -7.66
N ASP A 108 3.06 -6.68 -6.55
CA ASP A 108 2.59 -5.99 -5.35
C ASP A 108 3.64 -5.01 -4.81
N ALA A 109 4.92 -5.41 -4.80
CA ALA A 109 6.02 -4.54 -4.37
C ALA A 109 6.22 -3.36 -5.33
N LEU A 110 6.16 -3.62 -6.65
CA LEU A 110 6.22 -2.60 -7.69
C LEU A 110 5.10 -1.57 -7.55
N ALA A 111 3.84 -2.02 -7.37
CA ALA A 111 2.70 -1.13 -7.17
C ALA A 111 2.92 -0.20 -5.96
N ARG A 112 3.35 -0.76 -4.82
CA ARG A 112 3.67 0.03 -3.63
C ARG A 112 4.79 1.05 -3.87
N MET A 113 5.78 0.74 -4.70
CA MET A 113 6.88 1.66 -5.00
C MET A 113 6.49 2.76 -5.99
N ARG A 114 5.63 2.45 -6.96
CA ARG A 114 5.03 3.45 -7.86
C ARG A 114 4.24 4.48 -7.06
N ASP A 115 3.43 4.03 -6.10
CA ASP A 115 2.72 4.93 -5.17
C ASP A 115 3.67 5.82 -4.33
N GLN A 116 4.97 5.49 -4.28
CA GLN A 116 6.01 6.21 -3.56
C GLN A 116 6.95 7.00 -4.50
N GLY A 117 6.64 7.09 -5.80
CA GLY A 117 7.38 7.88 -6.78
C GLY A 117 8.44 7.11 -7.58
N PHE A 118 8.37 5.77 -7.65
CA PHE A 118 9.20 5.01 -8.58
C PHE A 118 8.69 5.19 -10.02
N GLY A 119 9.52 5.76 -10.90
CA GLY A 119 9.20 6.02 -12.30
C GLY A 119 8.80 7.47 -12.63
N ASP A 120 8.69 8.34 -11.64
CA ASP A 120 8.36 9.76 -11.82
C ASP A 120 9.58 10.65 -12.15
N GLY A 121 10.59 10.10 -12.84
CA GLY A 121 11.89 10.74 -13.10
C GLY A 121 12.38 10.59 -14.53
#